data_AF-A0A072N2U6-F1
#
_entry.id   AF-A0A072N2U6-F1
#
_cell.length_a   1.000
_cell.length_b   1.000
_cell.length_c   1.000
_cell.angle_alpha   90.00
_cell.angle_beta   90.00
_cell.angle_gamma   90.00
#
_symmetry.space_group_name_H-M   'P 1'
#
loop_
_entity.id
_entity.type
_entity.pdbx_description
1 polymer ?
#
loop_
_entity_poly.entity_id
_entity_poly.type
_entity_poly.pdbx_seq_one_letter_code
_entity_poly.pdbx_strand_id
1 'polypeptide(L)'
;MKKRMRWIPVLYVALFLPLTLVAKAGSEDWSPVAEQVNEQLDSALEAYRAGDPQAARRGVIQAYFGPFEGEKMEAAIRSQFGIEPAFLLERQFGALRKAIKQGAELHRVSELAEQLQAALMSQADKLNEAGVPRIVFEVNQ
;
A
#
# COMPACT_ATOMS: atom_id res chain seq x y z
N MET A 1 15.46 65.81 -34.51
CA MET A 1 14.48 66.75 -33.91
C MET A 1 13.10 66.10 -33.86
N LYS A 2 12.57 65.90 -32.64
CA LYS A 2 11.17 65.86 -32.18
C LYS A 2 10.13 64.92 -32.85
N LYS A 3 9.80 63.85 -32.08
CA LYS A 3 8.46 63.27 -31.75
C LYS A 3 7.62 62.74 -32.94
N ARG A 4 6.98 61.57 -32.87
CA ARG A 4 5.83 61.31 -31.98
C ARG A 4 5.68 59.84 -31.58
N MET A 5 5.60 59.69 -30.27
CA MET A 5 4.98 58.62 -29.52
C MET A 5 3.54 58.32 -29.99
N ARG A 6 3.21 57.04 -30.24
CA ARG A 6 1.82 56.54 -30.24
C ARG A 6 1.78 55.30 -29.35
N TRP A 7 1.21 55.45 -28.16
CA TRP A 7 0.91 54.34 -27.25
C TRP A 7 -0.33 53.65 -27.80
N ILE A 8 -0.24 52.33 -28.02
CA ILE A 8 -1.41 51.49 -28.21
C ILE A 8 -1.55 50.70 -26.90
N PRO A 9 -2.40 51.13 -25.95
CA PRO A 9 -2.81 50.26 -24.87
C PRO A 9 -3.98 49.43 -25.41
N VAL A 10 -3.73 48.18 -25.79
CA VAL A 10 -4.82 47.23 -26.02
C VAL A 10 -4.58 46.04 -25.10
N LEU A 11 -5.32 46.09 -24.00
CA LEU A 11 -5.76 44.95 -23.22
C LEU A 11 -6.17 43.82 -24.17
N TYR A 12 -5.47 42.68 -24.16
CA TYR A 12 -6.08 41.41 -24.55
C TYR A 12 -6.21 40.54 -23.31
N VAL A 13 -7.46 40.50 -22.88
CA VAL A 13 -8.16 39.50 -22.07
C VAL A 13 -7.52 38.11 -22.14
N ALA A 14 -7.31 37.57 -20.95
CA ALA A 14 -7.27 36.16 -20.55
C ALA A 14 -7.36 35.11 -21.67
N LEU A 15 -6.28 34.34 -21.83
CA LEU A 15 -6.43 32.92 -22.14
C LEU A 15 -6.10 32.16 -20.85
N PHE A 16 -7.16 31.85 -20.09
CA PHE A 16 -7.13 30.74 -19.15
C PHE A 16 -6.62 29.53 -19.93
N LEU A 17 -5.38 29.11 -19.69
CA LEU A 17 -4.97 27.77 -20.06
C LEU A 17 -5.74 26.87 -19.07
N PRO A 18 -6.72 26.05 -19.49
CA PRO A 18 -7.07 24.96 -18.62
C PRO A 18 -5.84 24.06 -18.65
N LEU A 19 -5.02 24.14 -17.60
CA LEU A 19 -4.21 23.01 -17.24
C LEU A 19 -5.22 21.94 -16.83
N THR A 20 -5.75 21.22 -17.82
CA THR A 20 -6.36 19.93 -17.53
C THR A 20 -5.22 19.05 -17.08
N LEU A 21 -4.85 19.15 -15.79
CA LEU A 21 -4.57 17.93 -15.06
C LEU A 21 -5.85 17.12 -15.27
N VAL A 22 -5.81 16.21 -16.23
CA VAL A 22 -6.56 14.98 -16.05
C VAL A 22 -5.89 14.36 -14.83
N ALA A 23 -6.31 14.81 -13.63
CA ALA A 23 -6.23 13.98 -12.46
C ALA A 23 -6.96 12.73 -12.92
N LYS A 24 -6.22 11.65 -13.08
CA LYS A 24 -6.80 10.35 -13.32
C LYS A 24 -7.55 10.02 -12.03
N ALA A 25 -8.76 10.54 -11.89
CA ALA A 25 -9.72 10.11 -10.90
C ALA A 25 -10.16 8.72 -11.37
N GLY A 26 -9.39 7.70 -11.01
CA GLY A 26 -9.62 6.34 -11.47
C GLY A 26 -8.60 5.39 -10.89
N SER A 27 -9.10 4.50 -10.03
CA SER A 27 -8.44 3.53 -9.14
C SER A 27 -7.62 4.14 -8.00
N GLU A 28 -8.09 3.98 -6.76
CA GLU A 28 -7.20 4.11 -5.61
C GLU A 28 -6.06 3.08 -5.76
N ASP A 29 -4.84 3.52 -5.47
CA ASP A 29 -3.59 2.75 -5.50
C ASP A 29 -3.60 1.69 -4.37
N TRP A 30 -2.99 0.52 -4.62
CA TRP A 30 -2.85 -0.57 -3.64
C TRP A 30 -1.70 -0.37 -2.64
N SER A 31 -0.74 0.51 -2.92
CA SER A 31 0.41 0.80 -2.06
C SER A 31 0.02 1.26 -0.66
N PRO A 32 -0.97 2.16 -0.46
CA PRO A 32 -1.45 2.52 0.88
C PRO A 32 -1.95 1.33 1.71
N VAL A 33 -2.54 0.31 1.08
CA VAL A 33 -2.98 -0.89 1.80
C VAL A 33 -1.77 -1.71 2.24
N ALA A 34 -0.79 -1.94 1.35
CA ALA A 34 0.44 -2.64 1.71
C ALA A 34 1.24 -1.90 2.80
N GLU A 35 1.31 -0.57 2.73
CA GLU A 35 1.91 0.28 3.76
C GLU A 35 1.22 0.09 5.11
N GLN A 36 -0.12 0.13 5.15
CA GLN A 36 -0.88 -0.10 6.39
C GLN A 36 -0.66 -1.50 6.98
N VAL A 37 -0.55 -2.54 6.13
CA VAL A 37 -0.17 -3.88 6.59
C VAL A 37 1.24 -3.85 7.19
N ASN A 38 2.20 -3.20 6.51
CA ASN A 38 3.59 -3.14 6.93
C ASN A 38 3.77 -2.40 8.26
N GLU A 39 3.06 -1.29 8.48
CA GLU A 39 3.05 -0.55 9.75
C GLU A 39 2.57 -1.42 10.93
N GLN A 40 1.55 -2.27 10.69
CA GLN A 40 1.10 -3.22 11.72
C GLN A 40 2.10 -4.34 11.97
N LEU A 41 2.81 -4.80 10.94
CA LEU A 41 3.90 -5.77 11.08
C LEU A 41 5.09 -5.17 11.84
N ASP A 42 5.41 -3.89 11.62
CA ASP A 42 6.44 -3.18 12.37
C ASP A 42 6.07 -3.05 13.84
N SER A 43 4.82 -2.67 14.13
CA SER A 43 4.30 -2.63 15.49
C SER A 43 4.35 -4.01 16.19
N ALA A 44 4.07 -5.08 15.44
CA ALA A 44 4.21 -6.45 15.94
C ALA A 44 5.67 -6.82 16.25
N LEU A 45 6.60 -6.39 15.41
CA LEU A 45 8.04 -6.60 15.60
C LEU A 45 8.59 -5.81 16.78
N GLU A 46 8.12 -4.58 16.99
CA GLU A 46 8.44 -3.78 18.18
C GLU A 46 7.96 -4.47 19.47
N ALA A 47 6.72 -4.98 19.48
CA ALA A 47 6.23 -5.77 20.61
C ALA A 47 7.09 -7.02 20.88
N TYR A 48 7.57 -7.68 19.82
CA TYR A 48 8.47 -8.82 19.96
C TYR A 48 9.82 -8.41 20.56
N ARG A 49 10.42 -7.32 20.07
CA ARG A 49 11.67 -6.74 20.60
C ARG A 49 11.54 -6.36 22.07
N ALA A 50 10.37 -5.90 22.50
CA ALA A 50 10.07 -5.57 23.88
C ALA A 50 9.84 -6.81 24.79
N GLY A 51 9.94 -8.03 24.24
CA GLY A 51 9.75 -9.27 24.99
C GLY A 51 8.28 -9.67 25.18
N ASP A 52 7.35 -9.13 24.37
CA ASP A 52 5.93 -9.52 24.37
C ASP A 52 5.55 -10.31 23.10
N PRO A 53 5.85 -11.63 23.06
CA PRO A 53 5.48 -12.47 21.93
C PRO A 53 3.97 -12.65 21.77
N GLN A 54 3.16 -12.42 22.82
CA GLN A 54 1.71 -12.52 22.71
C GLN A 54 1.13 -11.31 21.98
N ALA A 55 1.58 -10.10 22.32
CA ALA A 55 1.23 -8.89 21.58
C ALA A 55 1.73 -8.94 20.14
N ALA A 56 2.98 -9.36 19.91
CA ALA A 56 3.52 -9.54 18.57
C ALA A 56 2.66 -10.48 17.71
N ARG A 57 2.25 -11.64 18.26
CA ARG A 57 1.35 -12.57 17.54
C ARG A 57 -0.01 -11.96 17.23
N ARG A 58 -0.58 -11.18 18.17
CA ARG A 58 -1.84 -10.49 17.93
C ARG A 58 -1.68 -9.44 16.82
N GLY A 59 -0.58 -8.70 16.80
CA GLY A 59 -0.26 -7.73 15.75
C GLY A 59 -0.18 -8.38 14.35
N VAL A 60 0.52 -9.52 14.22
CA VAL A 60 0.57 -10.25 12.92
C VAL A 60 -0.81 -10.74 12.47
N ILE A 61 -1.67 -11.18 13.41
CA ILE A 61 -3.06 -11.57 13.12
C ILE A 61 -3.87 -10.35 12.67
N GLN A 62 -3.71 -9.21 13.33
CA GLN A 62 -4.39 -7.96 12.96
C GLN A 62 -3.94 -7.45 11.60
N ALA A 63 -2.65 -7.53 11.27
CA ALA A 63 -2.15 -7.16 9.95
C ALA A 63 -2.77 -8.02 8.83
N TYR A 64 -2.97 -9.32 9.08
CA TYR A 64 -3.62 -10.24 8.14
C TYR A 64 -5.12 -9.95 7.99
N PHE A 65 -5.89 -10.03 9.07
CA PHE A 65 -7.37 -9.92 9.01
C PHE A 65 -7.87 -8.48 8.90
N GLY A 66 -7.05 -7.51 9.28
CA GLY A 66 -7.32 -6.08 9.19
C GLY A 66 -7.06 -5.58 7.77
N PRO A 67 -5.96 -4.87 7.50
CA PRO A 67 -5.78 -4.25 6.20
C PRO A 67 -5.62 -5.24 5.04
N PHE A 68 -4.93 -6.38 5.21
CA PHE A 68 -4.69 -7.29 4.09
C PHE A 68 -5.97 -7.99 3.57
N GLU A 69 -6.80 -8.53 4.46
CA GLU A 69 -8.08 -9.15 4.09
C GLU A 69 -9.25 -8.15 4.05
N GLY A 70 -9.28 -7.21 5.00
CA GLY A 70 -10.35 -6.22 5.17
C GLY A 70 -10.43 -5.23 4.02
N GLU A 71 -9.28 -4.68 3.59
CA GLU A 71 -9.17 -3.81 2.40
C GLU A 71 -9.02 -4.62 1.10
N LYS A 72 -9.28 -5.93 1.16
CA LYS A 72 -9.42 -6.84 0.00
C LYS A 72 -8.18 -7.01 -0.87
N MET A 73 -6.99 -6.69 -0.37
CA MET A 73 -5.75 -6.93 -1.11
C MET A 73 -5.57 -8.41 -1.46
N GLU A 74 -5.83 -9.33 -0.52
CA GLU A 74 -5.78 -10.77 -0.80
C GLU A 74 -6.71 -11.17 -1.96
N ALA A 75 -7.95 -10.68 -1.92
CA ALA A 75 -8.95 -10.99 -2.93
C ALA A 75 -8.57 -10.42 -4.31
N ALA A 76 -8.03 -9.20 -4.35
CA ALA A 76 -7.53 -8.59 -5.58
C ALA A 76 -6.36 -9.36 -6.18
N ILE A 77 -5.35 -9.73 -5.37
CA ILE A 77 -4.23 -10.57 -5.81
C ILE A 77 -4.76 -11.89 -6.36
N ARG A 78 -5.66 -12.56 -5.64
CA ARG A 78 -6.20 -13.85 -6.06
C ARG A 78 -7.00 -13.75 -7.35
N SER A 79 -7.81 -12.71 -7.50
CA SER A 79 -8.63 -12.49 -8.70
C SER A 79 -7.78 -12.16 -9.92
N GLN A 80 -6.70 -11.39 -9.73
CA GLN A 80 -5.88 -10.91 -10.83
C GLN A 80 -4.78 -11.90 -11.24
N PHE A 81 -4.10 -12.50 -10.25
CA PHE A 81 -2.90 -13.31 -10.46
C PHE A 81 -3.07 -14.79 -10.09
N GLY A 82 -4.28 -15.21 -9.67
CA GLY A 82 -4.58 -16.57 -9.29
C GLY A 82 -4.25 -16.89 -7.83
N ILE A 83 -4.46 -18.14 -7.43
CA ILE A 83 -4.38 -18.57 -6.02
C ILE A 83 -2.96 -18.60 -5.47
N GLU A 84 -1.95 -18.90 -6.30
CA GLU A 84 -0.58 -19.13 -5.83
C GLU A 84 0.06 -17.88 -5.19
N PRO A 85 0.01 -16.67 -5.79
CA PRO A 85 0.59 -15.48 -5.18
C PRO A 85 -0.03 -15.11 -3.83
N ALA A 86 -1.36 -15.21 -3.68
CA ALA A 86 -2.06 -14.97 -2.42
C ALA A 86 -1.65 -15.99 -1.35
N PHE A 87 -1.62 -17.28 -1.73
CA PHE A 87 -1.19 -18.36 -0.84
C PHE A 87 0.26 -18.21 -0.36
N LEU A 88 1.17 -17.70 -1.20
CA LEU A 88 2.55 -17.41 -0.80
C LEU A 88 2.64 -16.31 0.27
N LEU A 89 1.77 -15.29 0.23
CA LEU A 89 1.68 -14.29 1.29
C LEU A 89 1.12 -14.90 2.58
N GLU A 90 0.02 -15.68 2.49
CA GLU A 90 -0.56 -16.39 3.64
C GLU A 90 0.48 -17.28 4.36
N ARG A 91 1.30 -17.99 3.59
CA ARG A 91 2.40 -18.80 4.12
C ARG A 91 3.45 -17.98 4.85
N GLN A 92 3.78 -16.79 4.36
CA GLN A 92 4.73 -15.88 5.01
C GLN A 92 4.17 -15.32 6.33
N PHE A 93 2.90 -14.88 6.34
CA PHE A 93 2.21 -14.53 7.59
C PHE A 93 2.22 -15.69 8.60
N GLY A 94 1.90 -16.89 8.12
CA GLY A 94 1.92 -18.11 8.93
C GLY A 94 3.31 -18.43 9.50
N ALA A 95 4.36 -18.28 8.69
CA ALA A 95 5.74 -18.50 9.10
C ALA A 95 6.20 -17.49 10.16
N LEU A 96 5.93 -16.20 9.97
CA LEU A 96 6.24 -15.15 10.93
C LEU A 96 5.53 -15.41 12.27
N ARG A 97 4.21 -15.63 12.24
CA ARG A 97 3.42 -15.94 13.44
C ARG A 97 3.92 -17.18 14.17
N LYS A 98 4.34 -18.21 13.43
CA LYS A 98 4.91 -19.44 14.00
C LYS A 98 6.26 -19.19 14.65
N ALA A 99 7.15 -18.43 14.01
CA ALA A 99 8.46 -18.08 14.56
C ALA A 99 8.31 -17.31 15.89
N ILE A 100 7.42 -16.32 15.94
CA ILE A 100 7.10 -15.58 17.17
C ILE A 100 6.56 -16.52 18.25
N LYS A 101 5.63 -17.44 17.91
CA LYS A 101 5.08 -18.42 18.86
C LYS A 101 6.17 -19.33 19.45
N GLN A 102 7.18 -19.66 18.66
CA GLN A 102 8.28 -20.53 19.07
C GLN A 102 9.38 -19.80 19.83
N GLY A 103 9.28 -18.48 20.01
CA GLY A 103 10.33 -17.69 20.66
C GLY A 103 11.63 -17.68 19.86
N ALA A 104 11.54 -17.69 18.52
CA ALA A 104 12.72 -17.67 17.67
C ALA A 104 13.58 -16.40 17.91
N GLU A 105 14.88 -16.48 17.60
CA GLU A 105 15.79 -15.33 17.71
C GLU A 105 15.23 -14.08 16.99
N LEU A 106 15.43 -12.89 17.58
CA LEU A 106 14.92 -11.63 17.05
C LEU A 106 15.33 -11.40 15.58
N HIS A 107 16.57 -11.76 15.23
CA HIS A 107 17.06 -11.66 13.86
C HIS A 107 16.19 -12.45 12.87
N ARG A 108 15.80 -13.68 13.23
CA ARG A 108 14.97 -14.53 12.37
C ARG A 108 13.54 -14.00 12.23
N VAL A 109 12.97 -13.46 13.32
CA VAL A 109 11.64 -12.85 13.27
C VAL A 109 11.65 -11.58 12.41
N SER A 110 12.70 -10.76 12.54
CA SER A 110 12.88 -9.55 11.73
C SER A 110 13.01 -9.89 10.24
N GLU A 111 13.85 -10.88 9.90
CA GLU A 111 14.05 -11.33 8.52
C GLU A 111 12.74 -11.81 7.86
N LEU A 112 11.91 -12.57 8.60
CA LEU A 112 10.60 -13.01 8.10
C LEU A 112 9.62 -11.86 7.91
N ALA A 113 9.65 -10.86 8.78
CA ALA A 113 8.81 -9.66 8.65
C ALA A 113 9.23 -8.83 7.42
N GLU A 114 10.52 -8.58 7.25
CA GLU A 114 11.07 -7.83 6.10
C GLU A 114 10.75 -8.51 4.77
N GLN A 115 10.89 -9.85 4.68
CA GLN A 115 10.51 -10.62 3.50
C GLN A 115 9.03 -10.46 3.15
N LEU A 116 8.16 -10.55 4.16
CA LEU A 116 6.72 -10.36 3.99
C LEU A 116 6.39 -8.93 3.56
N GLN A 117 6.99 -7.92 4.18
CA GLN A 117 6.78 -6.51 3.85
C GLN A 117 7.17 -6.20 2.41
N ALA A 118 8.33 -6.68 1.97
CA ALA A 118 8.78 -6.54 0.59
C ALA A 118 7.85 -7.26 -0.40
N ALA A 119 7.36 -8.46 -0.05
CA ALA A 119 6.42 -9.20 -0.87
C ALA A 119 5.08 -8.46 -1.01
N LEU A 120 4.57 -7.83 0.06
CA LEU A 120 3.35 -7.04 0.05
C LEU A 120 3.46 -5.83 -0.88
N MET A 121 4.54 -5.05 -0.77
CA MET A 121 4.80 -3.91 -1.67
C MET A 121 4.91 -4.36 -3.13
N SER A 122 5.65 -5.44 -3.39
CA SER A 122 5.77 -5.99 -4.75
C SER A 122 4.43 -6.42 -5.35
N GLN A 123 3.51 -6.94 -4.54
CA GLN A 123 2.17 -7.29 -5.03
C GLN A 123 1.29 -6.06 -5.22
N ALA A 124 1.42 -5.03 -4.39
CA ALA A 124 0.77 -3.73 -4.59
C ALA A 124 1.17 -3.14 -5.95
N ASP A 125 2.48 -3.06 -6.23
CA ASP A 125 3.02 -2.56 -7.48
C ASP A 125 2.45 -3.31 -8.68
N LYS A 126 2.41 -4.65 -8.62
CA LYS A 126 1.84 -5.47 -9.69
C LYS A 126 0.35 -5.21 -9.92
N LEU A 127 -0.44 -5.07 -8.85
CA LEU A 127 -1.87 -4.74 -8.98
C LEU A 127 -2.05 -3.36 -9.63
N ASN A 128 -1.24 -2.39 -9.25
CA ASN A 128 -1.23 -1.04 -9.81
C ASN A 128 -0.83 -1.05 -11.30
N GLU A 129 0.23 -1.76 -11.66
CA GLU A 129 0.68 -1.95 -13.04
C GLU A 129 -0.39 -2.65 -13.90
N ALA A 130 -1.10 -3.62 -13.33
CA ALA A 130 -2.22 -4.30 -13.97
C ALA A 130 -3.49 -3.42 -14.05
N GLY A 131 -3.49 -2.25 -13.43
CA GLY A 131 -4.63 -1.33 -13.41
C GLY A 131 -5.85 -1.86 -12.66
N VAL A 132 -5.64 -2.72 -11.66
CA VAL A 132 -6.72 -3.30 -10.84
C VAL A 132 -7.33 -2.22 -9.94
N PRO A 133 -8.60 -1.83 -10.11
CA PRO A 133 -9.21 -0.80 -9.29
C PRO A 133 -9.60 -1.34 -7.91
N ARG A 134 -9.28 -0.58 -6.84
CA ARG A 134 -9.74 -0.87 -5.48
C ARG A 134 -11.26 -0.77 -5.28
N ILE A 135 -11.93 0.16 -5.97
CA ILE A 135 -13.39 0.41 -5.85
C ILE A 135 -14.23 -0.84 -6.13
N VAL A 136 -13.75 -1.78 -6.97
CA VAL A 136 -14.47 -3.04 -7.25
C VAL A 136 -14.55 -3.95 -6.02
N PHE A 137 -13.67 -3.73 -5.05
CA PHE A 137 -13.58 -4.50 -3.82
C PHE A 137 -14.08 -3.74 -2.59
N GLU A 138 -14.43 -2.45 -2.72
CA GLU A 138 -15.08 -1.71 -1.65
C GLU A 138 -16.47 -2.31 -1.40
N VAL A 139 -16.69 -2.82 -0.19
CA VAL A 139 -18.04 -3.14 0.28
C VAL A 139 -18.65 -1.82 0.72
N ASN A 140 -19.76 -1.39 0.10
CA ASN A 140 -20.57 -0.26 0.56
C ASN A 140 -20.78 -0.39 2.08
N GLN A 141 -20.07 0.42 2.87
CA GLN A 141 -20.23 0.46 4.32
C GLN A 141 -21.46 1.29 4.70
#